data_AF-A0A0W1AV70-F1
#
_entry.id   AF-A0A0W1AV70-F1
#
_cell.length_a   1.000
_cell.length_b   1.000
_cell.length_c   1.000
_cell.angle_alpha   90.00
_cell.angle_beta   90.00
_cell.angle_gamma   90.00
#
_symmetry.space_group_name_H-M   'P 1'
#
loop_
_entity.id
_entity.type
_entity.pdbx_description
1 polymer ?
#
loop_
_entity_poly.entity_id
_entity_poly.type
_entity_poly.pdbx_seq_one_letter_code
_entity_poly.pdbx_strand_id
1 'polypeptide(L)'
;MVLKDLTFDFSQGEIVGLIGRNGAGKSTLMKIIVQTIQIYDGLVVDNNQAVELLTAILGTIHIQGTIHKLLLEAFLEESRTKLLQAILLDPQAPTYYQACAMIDEMCELQKDVSPKLEWK
;
A
#
# COMPACT_ATOMS: atom_id res chain seq x y z
N MET A 1 -18.54 -3.56 -10.80
CA MET A 1 -18.94 -2.56 -9.78
C MET A 1 -18.65 -3.17 -8.42
N VAL A 2 -17.80 -2.51 -7.64
CA VAL A 2 -17.07 -3.16 -6.53
C VAL A 2 -17.81 -3.06 -5.19
N LEU A 3 -18.64 -2.02 -4.99
CA LEU A 3 -19.46 -1.81 -3.78
C LEU A 3 -20.86 -1.32 -4.21
N LYS A 4 -21.92 -1.82 -3.56
CA LYS A 4 -23.33 -1.44 -3.78
C LYS A 4 -24.10 -1.58 -2.48
N ASP A 5 -24.98 -0.62 -2.19
CA ASP A 5 -26.02 -0.68 -1.14
C ASP A 5 -25.51 -1.19 0.21
N LEU A 6 -24.40 -0.61 0.71
CA LEU A 6 -23.87 -0.93 2.03
C LEU A 6 -24.44 0.01 3.10
N THR A 7 -24.80 -0.55 4.25
CA THR A 7 -25.18 0.21 5.44
C THR A 7 -24.56 -0.46 6.66
N PHE A 8 -23.82 0.30 7.45
CA PHE A 8 -23.18 -0.14 8.68
C PHE A 8 -22.97 1.07 9.59
N ASP A 9 -22.93 0.83 10.89
CA ASP A 9 -22.65 1.81 11.94
C ASP A 9 -21.57 1.21 12.84
N PHE A 10 -20.70 2.04 13.38
CA PHE A 10 -19.57 1.63 14.22
C PHE A 10 -19.52 2.51 15.47
N SER A 11 -19.39 1.87 16.63
CA SER A 11 -19.28 2.55 17.91
C SER A 11 -17.82 2.67 18.37
N GLN A 12 -17.55 3.67 19.22
CA GLN A 12 -16.23 3.84 19.81
C GLN A 12 -15.79 2.59 20.58
N GLY A 13 -14.55 2.15 20.35
CA GLY A 13 -13.97 1.00 21.03
C GLY A 13 -14.34 -0.35 20.40
N GLU A 14 -15.14 -0.36 19.33
CA GLU A 14 -15.40 -1.59 18.58
C GLU A 14 -14.21 -1.95 17.68
N ILE A 15 -13.86 -3.24 17.67
CA ILE A 15 -12.88 -3.80 16.74
C ILE A 15 -13.63 -4.45 15.59
N VAL A 16 -13.47 -3.90 14.39
CA VAL A 16 -14.16 -4.38 13.18
C VAL A 16 -13.16 -4.97 12.20
N GLY A 17 -13.40 -6.23 11.81
CA GLY A 17 -12.62 -6.91 10.78
C GLY A 17 -13.28 -6.83 9.41
N LEU A 18 -12.56 -6.34 8.39
CA LEU A 18 -13.04 -6.31 7.01
C LEU A 18 -12.49 -7.50 6.21
N ILE A 19 -13.34 -8.49 5.93
CA ILE A 19 -12.96 -9.76 5.31
C ILE A 19 -13.67 -9.94 3.96
N GLY A 20 -12.98 -10.56 2.99
CA GLY A 20 -13.55 -10.85 1.68
C GLY A 20 -12.49 -11.21 0.64
N ARG A 21 -12.91 -11.75 -0.51
CA ARG A 21 -12.00 -12.14 -1.61
C ARG A 21 -11.19 -10.95 -2.14
N ASN A 22 -10.04 -11.21 -2.75
CA ASN A 22 -9.30 -10.19 -3.50
C ASN A 22 -10.19 -9.59 -4.59
N GLY A 23 -10.20 -8.26 -4.72
CA GLY A 23 -11.10 -7.53 -5.62
C GLY A 23 -12.51 -7.25 -5.10
N ALA A 24 -12.88 -7.71 -3.89
CA ALA A 24 -14.22 -7.48 -3.32
C ALA A 24 -14.48 -6.05 -2.82
N GLY A 25 -13.53 -5.12 -2.98
CA GLY A 25 -13.75 -3.72 -2.62
C GLY A 25 -13.31 -3.27 -1.24
N LYS A 26 -12.63 -4.12 -0.48
CA LYS A 26 -12.17 -3.81 0.87
C LYS A 26 -11.34 -2.52 0.94
N SER A 27 -10.33 -2.41 0.08
CA SER A 27 -9.48 -1.20 0.01
C SER A 27 -10.26 0.02 -0.48
N THR A 28 -11.24 -0.16 -1.36
CA THR A 28 -12.13 0.93 -1.79
C THR A 28 -13.01 1.42 -0.64
N LEU A 29 -13.55 0.49 0.16
CA LEU A 29 -14.35 0.80 1.34
C LEU A 29 -13.54 1.55 2.39
N MET A 30 -12.32 1.08 2.69
CA MET A 30 -11.39 1.80 3.58
C MET A 30 -11.14 3.23 3.08
N LYS A 31 -10.87 3.40 1.79
CA LYS A 31 -10.66 4.73 1.16
C LYS A 31 -11.87 5.65 1.26
N ILE A 32 -13.08 5.11 1.18
CA ILE A 32 -14.34 5.86 1.38
C ILE A 32 -14.49 6.28 2.85
N ILE A 33 -14.24 5.36 3.80
CA ILE A 33 -14.30 5.66 5.25
C ILE A 33 -13.33 6.79 5.60
N VAL A 34 -12.13 6.77 5.01
CA VAL A 34 -11.14 7.85 5.17
C VAL A 34 -11.35 9.04 4.24
N GLN A 35 -12.50 9.14 3.58
CA GLN A 35 -12.88 10.28 2.71
C GLN A 35 -11.86 10.61 1.61
N THR A 36 -10.99 9.67 1.22
CA THR A 36 -10.00 9.82 0.13
C THR A 36 -10.61 9.57 -1.25
N ILE A 37 -11.79 8.95 -1.29
CA ILE A 37 -12.59 8.72 -2.50
C ILE A 37 -14.01 9.16 -2.18
N GLN A 38 -14.63 9.90 -3.11
CA GLN A 38 -16.03 10.28 -2.99
C GLN A 38 -16.96 9.12 -3.32
N ILE A 39 -18.05 9.01 -2.58
CA ILE A 39 -19.17 8.12 -2.91
C ILE A 39 -20.00 8.75 -4.04
N TYR A 40 -20.57 7.89 -4.89
CA TYR A 40 -21.46 8.34 -5.96
C TYR A 40 -22.88 8.61 -5.46
N ASP A 41 -23.32 7.84 -4.47
CA ASP A 41 -24.65 7.93 -3.85
C ASP A 41 -24.56 7.52 -2.37
N GLY A 42 -25.42 8.08 -1.53
CA GLY A 42 -25.45 7.88 -0.07
C GLY A 42 -24.78 9.00 0.75
N LEU A 43 -24.57 8.73 2.04
CA LEU A 43 -23.97 9.65 3.01
C LEU A 43 -23.01 8.91 3.94
N VAL A 44 -21.87 9.53 4.25
CA VAL A 44 -20.97 9.11 5.34
C VAL A 44 -21.03 10.19 6.43
N VAL A 45 -21.37 9.80 7.65
CA VAL A 45 -21.42 10.68 8.82
C VAL A 45 -20.29 10.28 9.77
N ASP A 46 -19.42 11.23 10.13
CA ASP A 46 -18.35 11.02 11.11
C ASP A 46 -18.55 11.95 12.32
N ASN A 47 -18.44 11.38 13.52
CA ASN A 47 -18.59 12.08 14.80
C ASN A 47 -17.21 12.51 15.38
N ASN A 48 -16.24 12.86 14.52
CA ASN A 48 -14.86 13.27 14.88
C ASN A 48 -13.96 12.17 15.50
N GLN A 49 -14.32 10.89 15.39
CA GLN A 49 -13.46 9.79 15.86
C GLN A 49 -12.60 9.19 14.74
N ALA A 50 -12.93 9.45 13.48
CA ALA A 50 -12.18 8.89 12.36
C ALA A 50 -10.79 9.53 12.18
N VAL A 51 -10.44 10.64 12.85
CA VAL A 51 -9.20 11.41 12.59
C VAL A 51 -7.90 10.61 12.83
N GLU A 52 -7.86 9.75 13.84
CA GLU A 52 -6.66 8.95 14.13
C GLU A 52 -6.53 7.77 13.15
N LEU A 53 -7.64 7.09 12.86
CA LEU A 53 -7.74 6.05 11.82
C LEU A 53 -7.39 6.61 10.43
N LEU A 54 -7.85 7.83 10.14
CA LEU A 54 -7.56 8.60 8.94
C LEU A 54 -6.05 8.80 8.79
N THR A 55 -5.37 9.23 9.86
CA THR A 55 -3.93 9.50 9.84
C THR A 55 -3.11 8.24 9.56
N ALA A 56 -3.44 7.12 10.21
CA ALA A 56 -2.74 5.85 10.00
C ALA A 56 -2.96 5.28 8.58
N ILE A 57 -4.19 5.35 8.07
CA ILE A 57 -4.53 4.88 6.72
C ILE A 57 -3.89 5.80 5.66
N LEU A 58 -3.95 7.12 5.82
CA LEU A 58 -3.28 8.08 4.94
C LEU A 58 -1.76 7.86 4.94
N GLY A 59 -1.16 7.64 6.11
CA GLY A 59 0.25 7.29 6.23
C GLY A 59 0.59 6.01 5.45
N THR A 60 -0.25 4.98 5.55
CA THR A 60 -0.07 3.73 4.81
C THR A 60 -0.22 3.93 3.30
N ILE A 61 -1.22 4.69 2.85
CA ILE A 61 -1.41 5.02 1.43
C ILE A 61 -0.20 5.81 0.90
N HIS A 62 0.32 6.75 1.69
CA HIS A 62 1.48 7.55 1.31
C HIS A 62 2.75 6.71 1.20
N ILE A 63 2.98 5.78 2.13
CA ILE A 63 4.08 4.82 2.06
C ILE A 63 3.96 3.97 0.79
N GLN A 64 2.77 3.42 0.50
CA GLN A 64 2.56 2.64 -0.72
C GLN A 64 2.81 3.45 -2.00
N GLY A 65 2.37 4.71 -2.04
CA GLY A 65 2.64 5.62 -3.16
C GLY A 65 4.13 5.89 -3.34
N THR A 66 4.86 6.09 -2.23
CA THR A 66 6.30 6.32 -2.24
C THR A 66 7.08 5.07 -2.70
N ILE A 67 6.71 3.88 -2.19
CA ILE A 67 7.30 2.60 -2.65
C ILE A 67 7.09 2.45 -4.15
N HIS A 68 5.86 2.65 -4.65
CA HIS A 68 5.57 2.53 -6.08
C HIS A 68 6.40 3.50 -6.93
N LYS A 69 6.52 4.76 -6.49
CA LYS A 69 7.36 5.77 -7.15
C LYS A 69 8.83 5.34 -7.19
N LEU A 70 9.39 4.91 -6.06
CA LEU A 70 10.78 4.48 -5.98
C LEU A 70 11.07 3.24 -6.82
N LEU A 71 10.12 2.30 -6.92
CA LEU A 71 10.25 1.14 -7.81
C LEU A 71 10.34 1.56 -9.29
N LEU A 72 9.50 2.51 -9.72
CA LEU A 72 9.54 3.04 -11.09
C LEU A 72 10.86 3.77 -11.37
N GLU A 73 11.29 4.64 -10.44
CA GLU A 73 12.56 5.35 -10.58
C GLU A 73 13.76 4.39 -10.58
N ALA A 74 13.75 3.38 -9.71
CA ALA A 74 14.78 2.35 -9.67
C ALA A 74 14.89 1.58 -10.99
N PHE A 75 13.77 1.28 -11.64
CA PHE A 75 13.74 0.62 -12.94
C PHE A 75 14.24 1.54 -14.06
N LEU A 76 13.74 2.79 -14.12
CA LEU A 76 14.10 3.74 -15.18
C LEU A 76 15.56 4.20 -15.10
N GLU A 77 16.09 4.32 -13.89
CA GLU A 77 17.46 4.80 -13.64
C GLU A 77 18.46 3.68 -13.37
N GLU A 78 18.01 2.41 -13.41
CA GLU A 78 18.82 1.23 -13.06
C GLU A 78 19.50 1.38 -11.68
N SER A 79 18.78 1.94 -10.70
CA SER A 79 19.33 2.38 -9.40
C SER A 79 19.08 1.36 -8.27
N ARG A 80 20.14 0.69 -7.82
CA ARG A 80 20.09 -0.25 -6.67
C ARG A 80 19.67 0.45 -5.40
N THR A 81 20.17 1.67 -5.20
CA THR A 81 19.88 2.48 -4.00
C THR A 81 18.39 2.80 -3.90
N LYS A 82 17.75 3.20 -5.01
CA LYS A 82 16.31 3.48 -5.02
C LYS A 82 15.48 2.22 -4.82
N LEU A 83 15.89 1.08 -5.39
CA LEU A 83 15.25 -0.21 -5.15
C LEU A 83 15.34 -0.61 -3.67
N LEU A 84 16.51 -0.46 -3.06
CA LEU A 84 16.74 -0.74 -1.66
C LEU A 84 15.91 0.18 -0.75
N GLN A 85 15.82 1.47 -1.09
CA GLN A 85 14.94 2.41 -0.38
C GLN A 85 13.47 1.99 -0.46
N ALA A 86 13.00 1.54 -1.63
CA ALA A 86 11.64 1.06 -1.80
C ALA A 86 11.34 -0.16 -0.90
N ILE A 87 12.27 -1.13 -0.84
CA ILE A 87 12.13 -2.33 -0.02
C ILE A 87 12.14 -1.98 1.47
N LEU A 88 13.04 -1.08 1.91
CA LEU A 88 13.16 -0.70 3.33
C LEU A 88 12.03 0.19 3.83
N LEU A 89 11.26 0.79 2.93
CA LEU A 89 10.05 1.55 3.27
C LEU A 89 8.83 0.65 3.53
N ASP A 90 8.88 -0.62 3.15
CA ASP A 90 7.82 -1.57 3.52
C ASP A 90 7.76 -1.70 5.06
N PRO A 91 6.60 -1.52 5.71
CA PRO A 91 6.48 -1.71 7.15
C PRO A 91 6.86 -3.11 7.64
N GLN A 92 6.80 -4.10 6.75
CA GLN A 92 7.22 -5.49 7.00
C GLN A 92 8.62 -5.77 6.42
N ALA A 93 9.38 -4.72 6.09
CA ALA A 93 10.70 -4.85 5.51
C ALA A 93 11.62 -5.69 6.40
N PRO A 94 12.43 -6.56 5.79
CA PRO A 94 13.47 -7.28 6.52
C PRO A 94 14.61 -6.32 6.88
N THR A 95 15.60 -6.80 7.64
CA THR A 95 16.78 -5.98 7.97
C THR A 95 17.51 -5.52 6.70
N TYR A 96 18.30 -4.44 6.79
CA TYR A 96 19.11 -3.94 5.67
C TYR A 96 19.90 -5.05 4.94
N TYR A 97 20.54 -5.93 5.71
CA TYR A 97 21.34 -7.03 5.16
C TYR A 97 20.47 -8.05 4.42
N GLN A 98 19.30 -8.39 4.98
CA GLN A 98 18.36 -9.30 4.33
C GLN A 98 17.72 -8.66 3.10
N ALA A 99 17.43 -7.36 3.12
CA ALA A 99 16.94 -6.63 1.96
C ALA A 99 17.98 -6.65 0.82
N CYS A 100 19.27 -6.44 1.13
CA CYS A 100 20.35 -6.61 0.16
C CYS A 100 20.38 -8.03 -0.41
N ALA A 101 20.32 -9.05 0.44
CA ALA A 101 20.33 -10.44 0.00
C ALA A 101 19.12 -10.79 -0.89
N MET A 102 17.94 -10.26 -0.57
CA MET A 102 16.74 -10.43 -1.40
C MET A 102 16.89 -9.77 -2.77
N ILE A 103 17.49 -8.58 -2.86
CA ILE A 103 17.77 -7.94 -4.15
C ILE A 103 18.70 -8.82 -4.98
N ASP A 104 19.77 -9.32 -4.37
CA ASP A 104 20.77 -10.14 -5.06
C ASP A 104 20.14 -11.45 -5.56
N GLU A 105 19.33 -12.12 -4.73
CA GLU A 105 18.56 -13.32 -5.12
C GLU A 105 17.57 -13.02 -6.25
N MET A 106 16.83 -11.91 -6.16
CA MET A 106 15.88 -11.51 -7.20
C MET A 106 16.57 -11.28 -8.55
N CYS A 107 17.76 -10.66 -8.55
CA CYS A 107 18.54 -10.46 -9.77
C CYS A 107 19.00 -11.77 -10.38
N GLU A 108 19.45 -12.72 -9.55
CA GLU A 108 19.88 -14.04 -10.01
C GLU A 108 18.71 -14.83 -10.60
N LEU A 109 17.52 -14.78 -9.98
CA LEU A 109 16.31 -15.44 -10.46
C LEU A 109 15.78 -14.83 -11.77
N GLN A 110 15.98 -13.53 -12.00
CA GLN A 110 15.45 -12.81 -13.15
C GLN A 110 16.45 -12.61 -14.28
N LYS A 111 17.67 -13.15 -14.17
CA LYS A 111 18.78 -12.93 -15.12
C LYS A 111 18.44 -13.25 -16.59
N ASP A 112 17.48 -14.15 -16.82
CA ASP A 112 17.07 -14.62 -18.15
C ASP A 112 15.81 -13.89 -18.69
N VAL A 113 15.15 -13.07 -17.86
CA VAL A 113 13.84 -12.46 -18.15
C VAL A 113 13.87 -10.93 -18.10
N SER A 114 14.67 -10.38 -17.20
CA SER A 114 14.88 -8.93 -17.07
C SER A 114 16.19 -8.51 -17.74
N PRO A 115 16.29 -7.24 -18.23
CA PRO A 115 17.58 -6.68 -18.62
C PRO A 115 18.59 -6.88 -17.49
N LYS A 116 19.86 -7.15 -17.82
CA LYS A 116 20.92 -7.16 -16.82
C LYS A 116 20.96 -5.79 -16.15
N LEU A 117 20.56 -5.75 -14.88
CA LEU A 117 20.71 -4.57 -14.04
C LEU A 117 22.20 -4.45 -13.70
N GLU A 118 22.94 -3.72 -14.53
CA GLU A 118 24.31 -3.35 -14.27
C GLU A 118 24.31 -2.14 -13.34
N TRP A 119 24.34 -2.42 -12.04
CA TRP A 119 24.33 -1.41 -11.00
C TRP A 119 25.59 -0.52 -11.10
N LYS A 120 25.40 0.80 -11.23
CA LYS A 120 26.48 1.80 -11.11
C LYS A 120 26.79 2.15 -9.66
#